data_AF-A0A7R9WZD2-F1
#
_entry.id   AF-A0A7R9WZD2-F1
#
_cell.length_a   1.000
_cell.length_b   1.000
_cell.length_c   1.000
_cell.angle_alpha   90.00
_cell.angle_beta   90.00
_cell.angle_gamma   90.00
#
_symmetry.space_group_name_H-M   'P 1'
#
loop_
_entity.id
_entity.type
_entity.pdbx_description
1 polymer ?
#
loop_
_entity_poly.entity_id
_entity_poly.type
_entity_poly.pdbx_seq_one_letter_code
_entity_poly.pdbx_strand_id
1 'polypeptide(L)'
;SSPATALMLVCPTVYPIYLRDNDNSQHGQWMTPPAANNQSNDPFDQVACSLSVTLPTPCIPSMTALQDDGMYIIDAGALLYVYIGRDVPNEETQNIKNTLIDPQGHSDTQFGRLLWQLRMFSSVGPGTELGGPMVHSMRPTAAAVVVVAQRDGMESRSYQDMGYHLINDAAPHCKSMSNFVQDMQQQVSVKLQQNRI
;
A
#
# COMPACT_ATOMS: atom_id res chain seq x y z
N SER A 1 -27.39 8.70 -23.19
CA SER A 1 -26.27 9.38 -22.51
C SER A 1 -25.36 8.29 -21.95
N SER A 2 -24.10 8.25 -22.39
CA SER A 2 -23.12 7.29 -21.83
C SER A 2 -22.71 7.78 -20.44
N PRO A 3 -22.65 6.92 -19.41
CA PRO A 3 -22.07 7.34 -18.14
C PRO A 3 -20.60 7.67 -18.37
N ALA A 4 -20.21 8.89 -18.01
CA ALA A 4 -18.80 9.28 -17.98
C ALA A 4 -18.13 8.44 -16.90
N THR A 5 -17.37 7.42 -17.31
CA THR A 5 -16.49 6.68 -16.40
C THR A 5 -15.42 7.65 -15.94
N ALA A 6 -15.58 8.22 -14.75
CA ALA A 6 -14.52 8.98 -14.11
C ALA A 6 -13.36 8.01 -13.86
N LEU A 7 -12.30 8.13 -14.66
CA LEU A 7 -11.04 7.45 -14.41
C LEU A 7 -10.42 8.12 -13.19
N MET A 8 -10.61 7.51 -12.02
CA MET A 8 -9.90 7.90 -10.82
C MET A 8 -8.46 7.42 -10.96
N LEU A 9 -7.56 8.35 -11.29
CA LEU A 9 -6.12 8.11 -11.25
C LEU A 9 -5.72 7.92 -9.78
N VAL A 10 -5.54 6.67 -9.36
CA VAL A 10 -5.02 6.35 -8.03
C VAL A 10 -3.53 6.12 -8.17
N CYS A 11 -2.72 6.92 -7.48
CA CYS A 11 -1.30 6.63 -7.31
C CYS A 11 -1.17 5.43 -6.36
N PRO A 12 -0.62 4.30 -6.82
CA PRO A 12 -0.49 3.14 -5.96
C PRO A 12 0.40 3.45 -4.76
N THR A 13 -0.02 2.98 -3.60
CA THR A 13 0.65 3.25 -2.32
C THR A 13 1.06 1.93 -1.68
N VAL A 14 2.30 1.84 -1.17
CA VAL A 14 2.82 0.62 -0.55
C VAL A 14 2.99 0.84 0.95
N TYR A 15 2.35 0.00 1.75
CA TYR A 15 2.38 0.04 3.20
C TYR A 15 3.15 -1.18 3.75
N PRO A 16 4.34 -1.00 4.33
CA PRO A 16 5.01 -2.07 5.06
C PRO A 16 4.21 -2.41 6.33
N ILE A 17 3.90 -3.68 6.54
CA ILE A 17 3.07 -4.14 7.69
C ILE A 17 3.84 -5.06 8.64
N TYR A 18 4.88 -5.72 8.14
CA TYR A 18 5.80 -6.55 8.92
C TYR A 18 7.18 -6.41 8.31
N LEU A 19 8.15 -6.09 9.16
CA LEU A 19 9.56 -6.06 8.80
C LEU A 19 10.33 -6.82 9.88
N ARG A 20 11.35 -7.56 9.47
CA ARG A 20 12.25 -8.18 10.43
C ARG A 20 13.14 -7.11 11.04
N ASP A 21 13.28 -7.14 12.36
CA ASP A 21 14.21 -6.24 13.04
C ASP A 21 15.64 -6.74 12.77
N ASN A 22 16.56 -5.80 12.49
CA ASN A 22 17.96 -6.12 12.18
C ASN A 22 18.75 -6.53 13.44
N ASP A 23 18.23 -6.27 14.64
CA ASP A 23 18.93 -6.45 15.92
C ASP A 23 18.93 -7.90 16.47
N ASN A 24 19.13 -8.90 15.60
CA ASN A 24 19.27 -10.33 15.98
C ASN A 24 18.07 -10.98 16.70
N SER A 25 16.91 -10.33 16.80
CA SER A 25 15.70 -11.01 17.25
C SER A 25 15.25 -12.01 16.18
N GLN A 26 15.08 -13.28 16.54
CA GLN A 26 14.52 -14.30 15.63
C GLN A 26 13.06 -14.04 15.23
N HIS A 27 12.46 -12.98 15.77
CA HIS A 27 11.09 -12.57 15.51
C HIS A 27 11.12 -11.19 14.82
N GLY A 28 10.42 -11.07 13.70
CA GLY A 28 10.13 -9.75 13.12
C GLY A 28 9.04 -9.04 13.93
N GLN A 29 8.93 -7.74 13.73
CA GLN A 29 7.95 -6.93 14.45
C GLN A 29 6.82 -6.54 13.51
N TRP A 30 5.59 -6.83 13.95
CA TRP A 30 4.42 -6.19 13.39
C TRP A 30 4.53 -4.70 13.59
N MET A 31 4.49 -3.93 12.50
CA MET A 31 4.58 -2.48 12.59
C MET A 31 3.33 -1.98 13.29
N THR A 32 3.45 -1.64 14.56
CA THR A 32 2.32 -1.18 15.37
C THR A 32 2.09 0.29 15.06
N PRO A 33 0.88 0.70 14.64
CA PRO A 33 0.57 2.10 14.51
C PRO A 33 0.70 2.81 15.85
N PRO A 34 1.08 4.10 15.85
CA PRO A 34 1.05 4.90 17.08
C PRO A 34 -0.34 4.78 17.71
N ALA A 35 -0.38 4.46 19.01
CA ALA A 35 -1.63 4.30 19.72
C ALA A 35 -2.46 5.58 19.57
N ALA A 36 -3.66 5.46 18.99
CA ALA A 36 -4.63 6.55 19.03
C ALA A 36 -5.00 6.76 20.50
N ASN A 37 -4.50 7.85 21.10
CA ASN A 37 -4.89 8.29 22.43
C ASN A 37 -6.36 8.73 22.38
N ASN A 38 -7.27 7.76 22.44
CA ASN A 38 -8.71 8.00 22.40
C ASN A 38 -9.21 8.41 23.80
N GLN A 39 -9.01 9.68 24.15
CA GLN A 39 -9.79 10.37 25.18
C GLN A 39 -10.76 11.34 24.49
N SER A 40 -11.79 10.83 23.82
CA SER A 40 -12.97 11.63 23.44
C SER A 40 -14.19 11.13 24.22
N ASN A 41 -14.84 12.04 24.95
CA ASN A 41 -16.01 11.78 25.79
C ASN A 41 -17.33 11.76 24.99
N ASP A 42 -17.28 11.80 23.66
CA ASP A 42 -18.46 11.82 22.80
C ASP A 42 -18.78 10.39 22.29
N PRO A 43 -19.95 9.82 22.62
CA PRO A 43 -20.30 8.45 22.25
C PRO A 43 -20.49 8.23 20.74
N PHE A 44 -20.68 9.29 19.95
CA PHE A 44 -20.76 9.18 18.48
C PHE A 44 -19.40 9.29 17.80
N ASP A 45 -18.44 10.05 18.37
CA ASP A 45 -17.05 10.04 17.91
C ASP A 45 -16.34 8.73 18.25
N GLN A 46 -16.74 8.04 19.31
CA GLN A 46 -16.12 6.75 19.66
C GLN A 46 -16.30 5.68 18.59
N VAL A 47 -17.42 5.63 17.85
CA VAL A 47 -17.62 4.60 16.82
C VAL A 47 -16.83 4.91 15.54
N ALA A 48 -16.65 6.19 15.21
CA ALA A 48 -15.85 6.62 14.05
C ALA A 48 -14.34 6.60 14.34
N CYS A 49 -13.92 6.96 15.56
CA CYS A 49 -12.51 7.01 15.99
C CYS A 49 -11.99 5.68 16.57
N SER A 50 -12.84 4.73 16.94
CA SER A 50 -12.40 3.38 17.40
C SER A 50 -12.00 2.45 16.26
N LEU A 51 -12.38 2.78 15.01
CA LEU A 51 -12.14 1.95 13.83
C LEU A 51 -10.96 2.42 12.98
N SER A 52 -10.47 3.64 13.19
CA SER A 52 -9.34 4.18 12.44
C SER A 52 -8.01 3.67 13.00
N VAL A 53 -7.39 2.74 12.29
CA VAL A 53 -6.01 2.31 12.52
C VAL A 53 -5.08 3.31 11.85
N THR A 54 -4.06 3.80 12.54
CA THR A 54 -3.03 4.61 11.87
C THR A 54 -2.36 3.73 10.81
N LEU A 55 -2.21 4.24 9.59
CA LEU A 55 -1.50 3.50 8.57
C LEU A 55 0.02 3.65 8.79
N PRO A 56 0.81 2.60 8.53
CA PRO A 56 2.25 2.72 8.40
C PRO A 56 2.64 3.83 7.43
N THR A 57 3.80 4.42 7.63
CA THR A 57 4.37 5.36 6.64
C THR A 57 4.55 4.62 5.31
N PRO A 58 3.98 5.13 4.21
CA PRO A 58 4.16 4.51 2.91
C PRO A 58 5.63 4.47 2.48
N CYS A 59 6.02 3.40 1.79
CA CYS A 59 7.30 3.32 1.10
C CYS A 59 7.13 3.53 -0.42
N ILE A 60 8.27 3.62 -1.11
CA ILE A 60 8.33 3.84 -2.55
C ILE A 60 7.67 2.64 -3.27
N PRO A 61 6.79 2.86 -4.27
CA PRO A 61 6.16 1.79 -5.05
C PRO A 61 7.16 1.18 -6.06
N SER A 62 8.12 0.42 -5.55
CA SER A 62 9.15 -0.29 -6.30
C SER A 62 9.42 -1.66 -5.68
N MET A 63 9.68 -2.66 -6.51
CA MET A 63 10.17 -3.98 -6.13
C MET A 63 11.44 -3.89 -5.29
N THR A 64 12.28 -2.87 -5.52
CA THR A 64 13.51 -2.66 -4.73
C THR A 64 13.23 -2.24 -3.28
N ALA A 65 12.03 -1.74 -2.98
CA ALA A 65 11.59 -1.41 -1.63
C ALA A 65 10.93 -2.60 -0.91
N LEU A 66 10.67 -3.70 -1.61
CA LEU A 66 10.06 -4.91 -1.06
C LEU A 66 11.17 -5.88 -0.63
N GLN A 67 11.38 -6.00 0.68
CA GLN A 67 12.36 -6.91 1.26
C GLN A 67 11.85 -8.36 1.24
N ASP A 68 12.78 -9.30 1.06
CA ASP A 68 12.51 -10.74 1.00
C ASP A 68 11.94 -11.31 2.31
N ASP A 69 12.19 -10.67 3.46
CA ASP A 69 11.69 -11.05 4.79
C ASP A 69 10.57 -10.13 5.30
N GLY A 70 10.01 -9.28 4.42
CA GLY A 70 8.96 -8.33 4.75
C GLY A 70 7.58 -8.74 4.23
N MET A 71 6.53 -8.13 4.79
CA MET A 71 5.17 -8.17 4.26
C MET A 71 4.65 -6.75 4.04
N TYR A 72 3.90 -6.58 2.94
CA TYR A 72 3.47 -5.28 2.46
C TYR A 72 2.03 -5.34 1.95
N ILE A 73 1.30 -4.23 2.06
CA ILE A 73 0.03 -4.02 1.37
C ILE A 73 0.23 -2.97 0.28
N ILE A 74 -0.07 -3.33 -0.97
CA ILE A 74 -0.02 -2.43 -2.11
C ILE A 74 -1.45 -2.07 -2.47
N ASP A 75 -1.81 -0.82 -2.22
CA ASP A 75 -3.11 -0.24 -2.58
C ASP A 75 -3.05 0.29 -4.01
N ALA A 76 -3.68 -0.43 -4.94
CA ALA A 76 -3.77 -0.08 -6.35
C ALA A 76 -5.11 0.57 -6.70
N GLY A 77 -5.83 1.12 -5.72
CA GLY A 77 -7.19 1.59 -5.90
C GLY A 77 -8.17 0.43 -5.83
N ALA A 78 -8.66 -0.08 -6.96
CA ALA A 78 -9.71 -1.12 -6.94
C ALA A 78 -9.27 -2.47 -6.33
N LEU A 79 -7.95 -2.69 -6.25
CA LEU A 79 -7.32 -3.91 -5.74
C LEU A 79 -6.33 -3.57 -4.62
N LEU A 80 -6.27 -4.45 -3.62
CA LEU A 80 -5.20 -4.50 -2.65
C LEU A 80 -4.39 -5.77 -2.87
N TYR A 81 -3.07 -5.64 -3.02
CA TYR A 81 -2.17 -6.80 -3.00
C TYR A 81 -1.56 -6.93 -1.61
N VAL A 82 -1.62 -8.13 -1.02
CA VAL A 82 -0.86 -8.48 0.18
C VAL A 82 0.37 -9.25 -0.28
N TYR A 83 1.51 -8.56 -0.33
CA TYR A 83 2.79 -9.15 -0.70
C TYR A 83 3.45 -9.78 0.52
N ILE A 84 3.95 -11.00 0.36
CA ILE A 84 4.67 -11.77 1.37
C ILE A 84 6.02 -12.16 0.77
N GLY A 85 7.10 -11.64 1.37
CA GLY A 85 8.46 -12.00 1.00
C GLY A 85 8.76 -13.48 1.25
N ARG A 86 9.73 -14.02 0.51
CA ARG A 86 10.08 -15.46 0.56
C ARG A 86 10.61 -15.94 1.92
N ASP A 87 11.22 -15.06 2.70
CA ASP A 87 11.91 -15.35 3.97
C ASP A 87 11.02 -15.05 5.19
N VAL A 88 9.76 -14.68 4.96
CA VAL A 88 8.77 -14.49 6.02
C VAL A 88 8.43 -15.84 6.67
N PRO A 89 8.40 -15.93 8.02
CA PRO A 89 8.04 -17.17 8.71
C PRO A 89 6.66 -17.71 8.29
N ASN A 90 6.57 -19.04 8.14
CA ASN A 90 5.32 -19.71 7.76
C ASN A 90 4.18 -19.43 8.74
N GLU A 91 4.47 -19.30 10.04
CA GLU A 91 3.48 -18.97 11.07
C GLU A 91 2.77 -17.63 10.75
N GLU A 92 3.54 -16.59 10.46
CA GLU A 92 3.00 -15.27 10.10
C GLU A 92 2.21 -15.30 8.79
N THR A 93 2.69 -16.07 7.81
CA THR A 93 1.97 -16.29 6.55
C THR A 93 0.60 -16.95 6.78
N GLN A 94 0.51 -17.93 7.69
CA GLN A 94 -0.76 -18.58 8.02
C GLN A 94 -1.68 -17.64 8.81
N ASN A 95 -1.15 -16.83 9.72
CA ASN A 95 -1.93 -15.83 10.45
C ASN A 95 -2.65 -14.86 9.50
N ILE A 96 -1.95 -14.38 8.47
CA ILE A 96 -2.56 -13.54 7.41
C ILE A 96 -3.65 -14.31 6.66
N LYS A 97 -3.37 -15.53 6.20
CA LYS A 97 -4.33 -16.33 5.43
C LYS A 97 -5.60 -16.60 6.24
N ASN A 98 -5.47 -16.92 7.52
CA ASN A 98 -6.60 -17.12 8.42
C ASN A 98 -7.44 -15.84 8.56
N THR A 99 -6.78 -14.68 8.71
CA THR A 99 -7.45 -13.37 8.79
C THR A 99 -8.23 -13.03 7.50
N LEU A 100 -7.76 -13.48 6.34
CA LEU A 100 -8.43 -13.25 5.05
C LEU A 100 -9.64 -14.15 4.82
N ILE A 101 -9.64 -15.36 5.39
CA ILE A 101 -10.74 -16.35 5.25
C ILE A 101 -11.94 -15.97 6.13
N ASP A 102 -11.68 -15.36 7.29
CA ASP A 102 -12.70 -14.98 8.24
C ASP A 102 -12.70 -13.46 8.53
N PRO A 103 -13.22 -12.64 7.60
CA PRO A 103 -13.26 -11.20 7.75
C PRO A 103 -14.21 -10.74 8.88
N GLN A 104 -15.04 -11.62 9.46
CA GLN A 104 -15.94 -11.27 10.57
C GLN A 104 -15.41 -11.72 11.94
N GLY A 105 -14.77 -12.89 12.05
CA GLY A 105 -14.32 -13.46 13.33
C GLY A 105 -12.87 -13.15 13.73
N HIS A 106 -12.02 -12.62 12.84
CA HIS A 106 -10.64 -12.17 13.16
C HIS A 106 -10.45 -10.66 13.03
N SER A 107 -11.56 -9.91 13.07
CA SER A 107 -11.64 -8.45 13.01
C SER A 107 -10.86 -7.72 14.10
N ASP A 108 -10.38 -8.43 15.13
CA ASP A 108 -9.64 -7.82 16.23
C ASP A 108 -8.11 -7.83 16.05
N THR A 109 -7.59 -8.49 15.02
CA THR A 109 -6.16 -8.40 14.70
C THR A 109 -5.82 -7.05 14.09
N GLN A 110 -4.62 -6.55 14.39
CA GLN A 110 -4.15 -5.27 13.84
C GLN A 110 -4.12 -5.29 12.29
N PHE A 111 -3.67 -6.39 11.70
CA PHE A 111 -3.68 -6.61 10.25
C PHE A 111 -5.12 -6.60 9.70
N GLY A 112 -6.06 -7.30 10.35
CA GLY A 112 -7.47 -7.33 9.95
C GLY A 112 -8.11 -5.94 9.94
N ARG A 113 -7.89 -5.14 10.99
CA ARG A 113 -8.39 -3.76 11.07
C ARG A 113 -7.78 -2.85 10.00
N LEU A 114 -6.47 -2.94 9.78
CA LEU A 114 -5.77 -2.18 8.74
C LEU A 114 -6.26 -2.53 7.34
N LEU A 115 -6.41 -3.83 7.05
CA LEU A 115 -6.91 -4.31 5.78
C LEU A 115 -8.36 -3.86 5.57
N TRP A 116 -9.22 -3.97 6.57
CA TRP A 116 -10.60 -3.49 6.50
C TRP A 116 -10.65 -2.00 6.16
N GLN A 117 -9.85 -1.17 6.84
CA GLN A 117 -9.78 0.26 6.57
C GLN A 117 -9.37 0.56 5.12
N LEU A 118 -8.31 -0.07 4.62
CA LEU A 118 -7.86 0.12 3.24
C LEU A 118 -8.87 -0.40 2.22
N ARG A 119 -9.66 -1.42 2.55
CA ARG A 119 -10.73 -1.92 1.68
C ARG A 119 -11.92 -0.97 1.60
N MET A 120 -12.20 -0.22 2.67
CA MET A 120 -13.37 0.65 2.75
C MET A 120 -13.07 2.09 2.33
N PHE A 121 -11.83 2.56 2.49
CA PHE A 121 -11.46 3.96 2.25
C PHE A 121 -10.29 4.09 1.28
N SER A 122 -10.38 5.05 0.35
CA SER A 122 -9.34 5.34 -0.65
C SER A 122 -8.37 6.37 -0.09
N SER A 123 -7.21 5.90 0.38
CA SER A 123 -6.18 6.67 1.07
C SER A 123 -6.60 7.32 2.39
N VAL A 124 -5.65 7.31 3.32
CA VAL A 124 -5.71 8.06 4.57
C VAL A 124 -4.47 8.93 4.52
N GLY A 125 -4.51 9.97 3.68
CA GLY A 125 -3.39 10.90 3.61
C GLY A 125 -3.13 11.45 5.02
N PRO A 126 -1.87 11.55 5.49
CA PRO A 126 -1.59 12.38 6.65
C PRO A 126 -2.20 13.74 6.35
N GLY A 127 -3.11 14.21 7.20
CA GLY A 127 -3.74 15.51 7.03
C GLY A 127 -2.66 16.53 6.73
N THR A 128 -2.60 16.97 5.47
CA THR A 128 -1.59 17.87 4.97
C THR A 128 -1.81 19.21 5.66
N GLU A 129 -1.09 19.45 6.75
CA GLU A 129 -0.50 20.72 7.24
C GLU A 129 -1.35 22.03 7.21
N LEU A 130 -2.63 21.96 6.88
CA LEU A 130 -3.54 23.08 6.63
C LEU A 130 -4.85 22.94 7.41
N GLY A 131 -4.86 22.15 8.49
CA GLY A 131 -5.98 22.08 9.44
C GLY A 131 -7.33 21.65 8.84
N GLY A 132 -7.34 21.04 7.66
CA GLY A 132 -8.55 20.50 7.05
C GLY A 132 -8.95 19.16 7.68
N PRO A 133 -10.25 18.85 7.80
CA PRO A 133 -10.69 17.54 8.26
C PRO A 133 -10.15 16.45 7.31
N MET A 134 -9.66 15.34 7.86
CA MET A 134 -9.32 14.15 7.07
C MET A 134 -10.57 13.72 6.31
N VAL A 135 -10.62 13.98 5.01
CA VAL A 135 -11.73 13.50 4.17
C VAL A 135 -11.44 12.05 3.85
N HIS A 136 -11.91 11.15 4.71
CA HIS A 136 -11.97 9.74 4.40
C HIS A 136 -12.97 9.56 3.24
N SER A 137 -12.46 9.48 2.02
CA SER A 137 -13.31 9.14 0.88
C SER A 137 -13.60 7.64 0.95
N MET A 138 -14.85 7.29 1.23
CA MET A 138 -15.30 5.91 1.11
C MET A 138 -15.13 5.45 -0.33
N ARG A 139 -14.64 4.23 -0.50
CA ARG A 139 -14.59 3.60 -1.81
C ARG A 139 -16.01 3.27 -2.27
N PRO A 140 -16.32 3.42 -3.56
CA PRO A 140 -17.62 2.99 -4.10
C PRO A 140 -17.87 1.50 -3.90
N THR A 141 -16.81 0.69 -3.89
CA THR A 141 -16.84 -0.74 -3.66
C THR A 141 -15.67 -1.16 -2.77
N ALA A 142 -15.86 -2.19 -1.95
CA ALA A 142 -14.78 -2.73 -1.15
C ALA A 142 -13.68 -3.29 -2.07
N ALA A 143 -12.44 -2.83 -1.91
CA ALA A 143 -11.33 -3.28 -2.74
C ALA A 143 -11.14 -4.80 -2.58
N ALA A 144 -10.92 -5.50 -3.70
CA ALA A 144 -10.63 -6.94 -3.64
C ALA A 144 -9.20 -7.16 -3.18
N VAL A 145 -8.96 -8.24 -2.44
CA VAL A 145 -7.65 -8.55 -1.86
C VAL A 145 -7.04 -9.73 -2.59
N VAL A 146 -5.79 -9.59 -3.03
CA VAL A 146 -5.01 -10.62 -3.72
C VAL A 146 -3.74 -10.90 -2.91
N VAL A 147 -3.52 -12.15 -2.51
CA VAL A 147 -2.28 -12.53 -1.81
C VAL A 147 -1.21 -12.91 -2.83
N VAL A 148 -0.05 -12.30 -2.72
CA VAL A 148 1.11 -12.53 -3.57
C VAL A 148 2.27 -12.99 -2.69
N ALA A 149 2.63 -14.26 -2.79
CA ALA A 149 3.82 -14.78 -2.11
C ALA A 149 4.97 -14.85 -3.11
N GLN A 150 6.11 -14.28 -2.74
CA GLN A 150 7.36 -14.42 -3.48
C GLN A 150 7.82 -15.89 -3.42
N ARG A 151 8.28 -16.43 -4.56
CA ARG A 151 8.78 -17.81 -4.67
C ARG A 151 10.04 -17.83 -5.53
N ASP A 152 10.97 -18.71 -5.19
CA ASP A 152 12.20 -18.87 -5.97
C ASP A 152 11.88 -19.42 -7.37
N GLY A 153 12.26 -18.66 -8.40
CA GLY A 153 12.25 -19.10 -9.80
C GLY A 153 10.88 -19.29 -10.45
N MET A 154 9.76 -19.00 -9.77
CA MET A 154 8.42 -19.01 -10.34
C MET A 154 7.63 -17.75 -9.98
N GLU A 155 7.56 -16.82 -10.91
CA GLU A 155 6.65 -15.69 -10.81
C GLU A 155 5.22 -16.13 -11.12
N SER A 156 4.33 -16.03 -10.14
CA SER A 156 2.91 -16.23 -10.38
C SER A 156 2.34 -15.12 -11.27
N ARG A 157 1.22 -15.37 -11.96
CA ARG A 157 0.51 -14.31 -12.70
C ARG A 157 0.16 -13.12 -11.81
N SER A 158 -0.27 -13.37 -10.57
CA SER A 158 -0.57 -12.31 -9.60
C SER A 158 0.64 -11.48 -9.20
N TYR A 159 1.84 -12.09 -9.20
CA TYR A 159 3.10 -11.37 -8.97
C TYR A 159 3.42 -10.41 -10.12
N GLN A 160 3.26 -10.87 -11.36
CA GLN A 160 3.43 -10.02 -12.55
C GLN A 160 2.39 -8.90 -12.59
N ASP A 161 1.12 -9.23 -12.34
CA ASP A 161 0.02 -8.25 -12.28
C ASP A 161 0.27 -7.18 -11.22
N MET A 162 0.73 -7.58 -10.03
CA MET A 162 1.14 -6.66 -8.97
C MET A 162 2.30 -5.75 -9.40
N GLY A 163 3.29 -6.28 -10.14
CA GLY A 163 4.45 -5.53 -10.62
C GLY A 163 4.08 -4.30 -11.48
N TYR A 164 2.98 -4.34 -12.24
CA TYR A 164 2.50 -3.19 -13.00
C TYR A 164 2.03 -2.02 -12.13
N HIS A 165 1.76 -2.25 -10.84
CA HIS A 165 1.37 -1.22 -9.88
C HIS A 165 2.57 -0.62 -9.13
N LEU A 166 3.79 -1.12 -9.35
CA LEU A 166 5.02 -0.58 -8.79
C LEU A 166 5.63 0.41 -9.77
N ILE A 167 5.00 1.58 -9.87
CA ILE A 167 5.22 2.59 -10.92
C ILE A 167 6.65 3.13 -11.01
N ASN A 168 7.49 2.90 -10.00
CA ASN A 168 8.89 3.31 -10.03
C ASN A 168 9.77 2.32 -10.81
N ASP A 169 9.32 1.09 -11.02
CA ASP A 169 10.05 0.07 -11.76
C ASP A 169 9.80 0.17 -13.27
N ALA A 170 10.67 -0.48 -14.04
CA ALA A 170 10.42 -0.69 -15.45
C ALA A 170 9.40 -1.83 -15.61
N ALA A 171 8.36 -1.61 -16.40
CA ALA A 171 7.44 -2.64 -16.84
C ALA A 171 7.72 -3.01 -18.31
N PRO A 172 7.23 -4.16 -18.82
CA PRO A 172 7.32 -4.46 -20.24
C PRO A 172 6.81 -3.28 -21.08
N HIS A 173 7.69 -2.75 -21.95
CA HIS A 173 7.42 -1.59 -22.82
C HIS A 173 7.32 -0.22 -22.14
N CYS A 174 7.51 -0.13 -20.82
CA CYS A 174 7.53 1.13 -20.07
C CYS A 174 8.92 1.39 -19.49
N LYS A 175 9.37 2.65 -19.56
CA LYS A 175 10.58 3.07 -18.85
C LYS A 175 10.28 3.18 -17.35
N SER A 176 11.28 2.90 -16.52
CA SER A 176 11.20 3.23 -15.10
C SER A 176 11.00 4.73 -14.89
N MET A 177 10.48 5.13 -13.74
CA MET A 177 10.30 6.54 -13.39
C MET A 177 11.62 7.33 -13.48
N SER A 178 12.73 6.73 -13.04
CA SER A 178 14.06 7.36 -13.15
C SER A 178 14.46 7.62 -14.60
N ASN A 179 14.27 6.64 -15.49
CA ASN A 179 14.59 6.79 -16.91
C ASN A 179 13.69 7.85 -17.56
N PHE A 180 12.41 7.87 -17.21
CA PHE A 180 11.46 8.89 -17.69
C PHE A 180 11.89 10.31 -17.28
N VAL A 181 12.24 10.51 -16.01
CA VAL A 181 12.70 11.82 -15.51
C VAL A 181 14.00 12.25 -16.21
N GLN A 182 14.94 11.33 -16.40
CA GLN A 182 16.19 11.60 -17.10
C GLN A 182 15.96 12.00 -18.56
N ASP A 183 15.09 11.29 -19.29
CA ASP A 183 14.73 11.65 -20.66
C ASP A 183 14.10 13.04 -20.74
N MET A 184 13.19 13.37 -19.80
CA MET A 184 12.55 14.67 -19.71
C MET A 184 13.57 15.79 -19.49
N GLN A 185 14.52 15.59 -18.56
CA GLN A 185 15.60 16.54 -18.30
C GLN A 185 16.48 16.76 -19.54
N GLN A 186 16.80 15.69 -20.26
CA GLN A 186 17.56 15.77 -21.52
C GLN A 186 16.81 16.57 -22.59
N GLN A 187 15.51 16.30 -22.77
CA GLN A 187 14.69 17.03 -23.75
C GLN A 187 14.58 18.52 -23.44
N VAL A 188 14.38 18.89 -22.17
CA VAL A 188 14.35 20.29 -21.74
C VAL A 188 15.69 20.96 -22.04
N SER A 189 16.81 20.29 -21.74
CA SER A 189 18.16 20.81 -21.98
C SER A 189 18.41 21.07 -23.47
N VAL A 190 18.00 20.15 -24.35
CA VAL A 190 18.13 20.31 -25.81
C VAL A 190 17.30 21.50 -26.32
N LYS A 191 16.05 21.64 -25.87
CA LYS A 191 15.17 22.76 -26.28
C LYS A 191 15.72 24.11 -25.82
N LEU A 192 16.30 24.19 -24.63
CA LEU A 192 16.91 25.43 -24.13
C LEU A 192 18.17 25.82 -24.93
N GLN A 193 18.94 24.86 -25.43
CA GLN A 193 20.10 25.13 -26.29
C GLN A 193 19.69 25.63 -27.67
N GLN A 194 18.62 25.09 -28.25
CA GLN A 194 18.11 25.50 -29.57
C GLN A 194 17.59 26.95 -29.59
N ASN A 195 17.01 27.43 -28.48
CA ASN A 195 16.45 28.79 -28.38
C ASN A 195 17.47 29.89 -28.03
N ARG A 196 18.74 29.55 -27.86
CA ARG A 196 19.83 30.53 -27.58
C ARG A 196 20.54 31.02 -28.85
N ILE A 197 20.09 30.59 -30.02
CA ILE A 197 20.55 31.01 -31.34
C ILE A 197 19.50 31.97 -31.92
#